data_AF-A0A6J5ZFR0-F1
#
_entry.id   AF-A0A6J5ZFR0-F1
#
_cell.length_a   1.000
_cell.length_b   1.000
_cell.length_c   1.000
_cell.angle_alpha   90.00
_cell.angle_beta   90.00
_cell.angle_gamma   90.00
#
_symmetry.space_group_name_H-M   'P 1'
#
loop_
_entity.id
_entity.type
_entity.pdbx_description
1 polymer ?
#
loop_
_entity_poly.entity_id
_entity_poly.type
_entity_poly.pdbx_seq_one_letter_code
_entity_poly.pdbx_strand_id
1 'polypeptide(L)' 'MPGVVAGTLLTFIPAAGDYVNAAILGSPNTKMIGNVIESRYFKIVDYPTAAALSFTLMAAILILVTIYIRKAGTEELV' A
#
# COMPACT_ATOMS: atom_id res chain seq x y z
N MET A 1 13.58 -16.86 -10.46
CA MET A 1 14.49 -15.72 -10.14
C MET A 1 14.09 -15.13 -8.78
N PRO A 2 14.41 -15.80 -7.68
CA PRO A 2 13.89 -15.47 -6.34
C PRO A 2 14.29 -14.07 -5.88
N GLY A 3 15.54 -13.68 -6.17
CA GLY A 3 16.09 -12.39 -5.75
C GLY A 3 15.38 -11.18 -6.37
N VAL A 4 14.92 -11.27 -7.62
CA VAL A 4 14.19 -10.18 -8.28
C VAL A 4 12.81 -10.02 -7.64
N VAL A 5 12.11 -11.12 -7.38
CA VAL A 5 10.80 -11.12 -6.71
C VAL A 5 10.91 -10.52 -5.31
N ALA A 6 11.90 -10.95 -4.52
CA ALA A 6 12.17 -10.39 -3.20
C ALA A 6 12.50 -8.88 -3.25
N GLY A 7 13.36 -8.47 -4.19
CA GLY A 7 13.73 -7.06 -4.38
C GLY A 7 12.53 -6.17 -4.77
N THR A 8 11.66 -6.65 -5.66
CA THR A 8 10.45 -5.91 -6.04
C THR A 8 9.44 -5.76 -4.91
N LEU A 9 9.28 -6.79 -4.07
CA LEU A 9 8.40 -6.70 -2.89
C LEU A 9 8.95 -5.73 -1.84
N LEU A 10 10.27 -5.75 -1.63
CA LEU A 10 10.95 -4.87 -0.68
C LEU A 10 10.77 -3.38 -1.01
N THR A 11 10.67 -3.04 -2.30
CA THR A 11 10.44 -1.65 -2.74
C THR A 11 8.96 -1.32 -2.90
N PHE A 12 8.14 -2.26 -3.37
CA PHE A 12 6.72 -2.04 -3.60
C PHE A 12 5.93 -1.76 -2.32
N ILE A 13 6.18 -2.53 -1.25
CA ILE A 13 5.45 -2.40 0.03
C ILE A 13 5.58 -0.98 0.62
N PRO A 14 6.80 -0.44 0.85
CA PRO A 14 6.94 0.93 1.35
C PRO A 14 6.48 1.98 0.35
N ALA A 15 6.72 1.80 -0.96
CA ALA A 15 6.28 2.75 -1.98
C ALA A 15 4.75 2.90 -2.04
N ALA A 16 3.99 1.81 -1.87
CA ALA A 16 2.53 1.84 -1.83
C ALA A 16 2.00 2.61 -0.60
N GLY A 17 2.77 2.65 0.50
CA GLY A 17 2.44 3.32 1.74
C GLY A 17 2.97 4.74 1.88
N ASP A 18 3.75 5.24 0.92
CA ASP A 18 4.49 6.51 1.03
C ASP A 18 3.64 7.75 0.70
N TYR A 19 2.51 7.88 1.39
CA TYR A 19 1.58 9.00 1.21
C TYR A 19 2.13 10.33 1.76
N VAL A 20 3.11 10.27 2.66
CA VAL A 20 3.75 11.45 3.27
C VAL A 20 4.63 12.15 2.24
N ASN A 21 5.49 11.42 1.53
CA ASN A 21 6.28 12.02 0.47
C ASN A 21 5.40 12.54 -0.67
N ALA A 22 4.31 11.83 -1.00
CA ALA A 22 3.33 12.32 -1.98
C ALA A 22 2.66 13.64 -1.54
N ALA A 23 2.43 13.84 -0.23
CA ALA A 23 1.86 15.09 0.28
C ALA A 23 2.84 16.27 0.26
N ILE A 24 4.13 16.00 0.49
CA ILE A 24 5.16 17.05 0.61
C ILE A 24 5.75 17.42 -0.75
N LEU A 25 6.05 16.43 -1.58
CA LEU A 25 6.73 16.59 -2.87
C LEU A 25 5.76 16.56 -4.06
N GLY A 26 4.52 16.10 -3.86
CA GLY A 26 3.51 16.00 -4.91
C GLY A 26 2.77 17.31 -5.18
N SER A 27 2.01 17.32 -6.28
CA SER A 27 1.09 18.40 -6.63
C SER A 27 -0.21 18.25 -5.82
N PRO A 28 -1.05 19.28 -5.64
CA PRO A 28 -2.37 19.17 -5.00
C PRO A 28 -3.30 18.09 -5.60
N ASN A 29 -3.03 17.66 -6.84
CA ASN A 29 -3.74 16.58 -7.52
C ASN A 29 -3.18 15.17 -7.21
N THR A 30 -2.02 15.06 -6.58
CA THR A 30 -1.37 13.79 -6.23
C THR A 30 -1.90 13.30 -4.87
N LYS A 31 -3.14 12.80 -4.86
CA LYS A 31 -3.75 12.24 -3.65
C LYS A 31 -3.62 10.72 -3.62
N MET A 32 -3.04 10.19 -2.55
CA MET A 32 -3.02 8.77 -2.24
C MET A 32 -4.09 8.41 -1.21
N ILE A 33 -4.45 7.12 -1.12
CA ILE A 33 -5.40 6.62 -0.11
C ILE A 33 -4.93 6.98 1.30
N GLY A 34 -3.62 6.94 1.57
CA GLY A 34 -3.06 7.35 2.86
C GLY A 34 -3.40 8.78 3.26
N ASN A 35 -3.42 9.72 2.31
CA ASN A 35 -3.82 11.11 2.59
C ASN A 35 -5.31 11.21 2.95
N VAL A 36 -6.16 10.34 2.38
CA VAL A 36 -7.59 10.29 2.71
C VAL A 36 -7.79 9.75 4.12
N ILE A 37 -7.08 8.69 4.49
CA ILE A 37 -7.11 8.10 5.84
C ILE A 37 -6.66 9.14 6.87
N GLU A 38 -5.51 9.79 6.63
CA GLU A 38 -4.97 10.84 7.49
C GLU A 38 -5.99 12.00 7.66
N SER A 39 -6.57 12.48 6.57
CA SER A 39 -7.58 13.55 6.61
C SER A 39 -8.83 13.13 7.38
N ARG A 40 -9.29 11.88 7.26
CA ARG A 40 -10.44 11.36 8.01
C ARG A 40 -10.14 11.26 9.50
N TYR A 41 -8.91 10.86 9.85
CA TYR A 41 -8.46 10.70 11.23
C TYR A 41 -8.23 12.04 11.95
N PHE A 42 -7.54 12.99 11.30
CA PHE A 42 -7.11 14.24 11.95
C PHE A 42 -7.96 15.46 11.64
N LYS A 43 -8.57 15.57 10.44
CA LYS A 43 -9.35 16.76 10.07
C LYS A 43 -10.84 16.58 10.33
N ILE A 44 -11.36 15.40 10.00
CA ILE A 44 -12.79 15.08 10.12
C ILE A 44 -13.09 14.42 11.47
N VAL A 45 -12.07 13.84 12.11
CA VAL A 45 -12.18 13.16 13.41
C VAL A 45 -13.16 11.98 13.33
N ASP A 46 -13.22 11.34 12.16
CA ASP A 46 -14.05 10.17 11.87
C ASP A 46 -13.18 8.91 11.96
N TYR A 47 -12.91 8.50 13.20
CA TYR A 47 -12.10 7.33 13.52
C TYR A 47 -12.67 6.02 12.97
N PRO A 48 -14.00 5.75 13.03
CA PRO A 48 -14.58 4.51 12.49
C PRO A 48 -14.33 4.36 10.99
N THR A 49 -14.57 5.41 10.20
CA THR A 49 -14.34 5.37 8.75
C THR A 49 -12.85 5.30 8.42
N ALA A 50 -12.01 6.03 9.15
CA ALA A 50 -10.55 5.97 8.97
C ALA A 50 -9.98 4.57 9.27
N ALA A 51 -10.50 3.90 10.30
CA ALA A 51 -10.12 2.52 10.63
C ALA A 51 -10.58 1.53 9.53
N ALA A 52 -11.83 1.64 9.07
CA ALA A 52 -12.34 0.78 7.99
C ALA A 52 -11.52 0.92 6.70
N LEU A 53 -11.16 2.15 6.32
CA LEU A 53 -10.30 2.41 5.16
C LEU A 53 -8.89 1.84 5.34
N SER A 54 -8.30 1.97 6.53
CA SER A 54 -6.98 1.40 6.86
C SER A 54 -6.99 -0.12 6.74
N PHE A 55 -7.98 -0.80 7.30
CA PHE A 55 -8.13 -2.25 7.19
C PHE A 55 -8.38 -2.70 5.76
N THR A 56 -9.20 -1.97 5.00
CA THR A 56 -9.47 -2.27 3.59
C THR A 56 -8.20 -2.14 2.75
N LEU A 57 -7.41 -1.09 2.95
CA LEU A 57 -6.13 -0.89 2.26
C LEU A 57 -5.13 -2.00 2.62
N MET A 58 -5.03 -2.35 3.91
CA MET A 58 -4.19 -3.46 4.37
C MET A 58 -4.59 -4.78 3.72
N ALA A 59 -5.88 -5.11 3.69
CA ALA A 59 -6.38 -6.31 3.05
C ALA A 59 -6.05 -6.32 1.54
N ALA A 60 -6.21 -5.20 0.84
CA ALA A 60 -5.87 -5.09 -0.57
C ALA A 60 -4.37 -5.33 -0.84
N ILE A 61 -3.48 -4.75 -0.01
CA ILE A 61 -2.03 -4.96 -0.11
C ILE A 61 -1.70 -6.44 0.16
N LEU A 62 -2.26 -7.04 1.20
CA LEU A 62 -2.03 -8.44 1.52
C LEU A 62 -2.50 -9.37 0.39
N ILE A 63 -3.66 -9.11 -0.21
CA ILE A 63 -4.18 -9.88 -1.35
C ILE A 63 -3.21 -9.77 -2.54
N LEU A 64 -2.78 -8.55 -2.88
CA LEU A 64 -1.87 -8.31 -4.00
C LEU A 64 -0.53 -9.01 -3.77
N VAL A 65 0.06 -8.84 -2.59
CA VAL A 65 1.33 -9.51 -2.20
C VAL A 65 1.17 -11.03 -2.22
N THR A 66 0.08 -11.57 -1.68
CA THR A 66 -0.19 -13.02 -1.67
C THR A 66 -0.31 -13.57 -3.08
N ILE A 67 -1.04 -12.88 -3.97
CA ILE A 67 -1.18 -13.28 -5.38
C ILE A 67 0.18 -13.22 -6.08
N TYR A 68 0.95 -12.14 -5.86
CA TYR A 68 2.26 -11.95 -6.45
C TYR A 68 3.23 -13.05 -6.03
N ILE A 69 3.33 -13.34 -4.73
CA ILE A 69 4.18 -14.41 -4.20
C ILE A 69 3.73 -15.78 -4.72
N ARG A 70 2.42 -16.06 -4.79
CA ARG A 70 1.93 -17.35 -5.33
C ARG A 70 2.26 -17.51 -6.81
N LYS A 71 2.08 -16.46 -7.62
CA LYS A 71 2.40 -16.49 -9.05
C LYS A 71 3.90 -16.65 -9.29
N ALA A 72 4.71 -15.83 -8.61
CA ALA A 72 6.16 -15.83 -8.76
C ALA A 72 6.83 -17.06 -8.12
N GLY A 73 6.28 -17.60 -7.02
CA GLY A 73 6.75 -18.82 -6.38
C GLY A 73 6.35 -20.11 -7.12
N THR A 74 5.41 -20.05 -8.07
CA THR A 74 5.11 -21.19 -8.95
C THR A 74 6.20 -21.37 -10.02
N GLU A 75 6.95 -20.32 -10.36
CA GLU A 75 8.09 -20.37 -11.30
C GLU A 75 9.39 -20.90 -10.65
N GLU A 76 9.38 -21.23 -9.36
CA GLU A 76 10.54 -21.85 -8.67
C GLU A 76 10.38 -23.36 -8.45
N LEU A 77 9.23 -23.93 -8.84
CA LEU A 77 8.91 -25.35 -8.69
C LEU A 77 8.96 -26.14 -10.02
N VAL A 78 9.53 -25.57 -11.09
CA VAL A 78 9.76 -26.27 -12.37
C VAL A 78 11.20 -26.11 -12.81
#